data_AF-F5RC52-F1
#
_entry.id   AF-F5RC52-F1
#
_cell.length_a   1.000
_cell.length_b   1.000
_cell.length_c   1.000
_cell.angle_alpha   90.00
_cell.angle_beta   90.00
_cell.angle_gamma   90.00
#
_symmetry.space_group_name_H-M   'P 1'
#
loop_
_entity.id
_entity.type
_entity.pdbx_description
1 polymer ?
#
loop_
_entity_poly.entity_id
_entity_poly.type
_entity_poly.pdbx_seq_one_letter_code
_entity_poly.pdbx_strand_id
1 'polypeptide(L)'
;MKPRHLTVIPKAPAPDTPQERGRARIKAMPKPAEIAQCPRCGGRELIEARTGVTISRGRASGGTKCFLCVLCLARGERVIVS
;
A
#
# COMPACT_ATOMS: atom_id res chain seq x y z
N MET A 1 -25.06 31.60 -38.62
CA MET A 1 -25.01 31.19 -37.21
C MET A 1 -23.62 30.64 -36.91
N LYS A 2 -22.89 31.20 -35.94
CA LYS A 2 -21.52 30.76 -35.58
C LYS A 2 -21.62 29.60 -34.58
N PRO A 3 -21.03 28.42 -34.83
CA PRO A 3 -21.11 27.31 -33.90
C PRO A 3 -20.42 27.69 -32.58
N ARG A 4 -21.11 27.50 -31.46
CA ARG A 4 -20.54 27.70 -30.12
C ARG A 4 -19.57 26.55 -29.88
N HIS A 5 -18.28 26.85 -29.77
CA HIS A 5 -17.29 25.88 -29.34
C HIS A 5 -17.60 25.47 -27.89
N LEU A 6 -18.00 24.21 -27.68
CA LEU A 6 -18.15 23.62 -26.36
C LEU A 6 -16.76 23.17 -25.90
N THR A 7 -16.32 23.65 -24.75
CA THR A 7 -15.06 23.23 -24.13
C THR A 7 -15.35 22.10 -23.14
N VAL A 8 -14.72 20.94 -23.33
CA VAL A 8 -14.79 19.84 -22.37
C VAL A 8 -14.00 20.22 -21.13
N ILE A 9 -14.69 20.38 -20.01
CA ILE A 9 -14.04 20.60 -18.71
C ILE A 9 -13.64 19.23 -18.16
N PRO A 10 -12.36 18.99 -17.83
CA PRO A 10 -11.95 17.74 -17.21
C PRO A 10 -12.72 17.53 -15.91
N LYS A 11 -13.27 16.33 -15.74
CA LYS A 11 -14.05 15.96 -14.56
C LYS A 11 -13.18 16.16 -13.32
N ALA A 12 -13.68 16.96 -12.37
CA ALA A 12 -13.03 17.08 -11.07
C ALA A 12 -12.87 15.69 -10.42
N PRO A 13 -11.74 15.42 -9.73
CA PRO A 13 -11.57 14.15 -9.04
C PRO A 13 -12.74 13.91 -8.10
N ALA A 14 -13.18 12.66 -8.03
CA ALA A 14 -14.23 12.29 -7.10
C ALA A 14 -13.80 12.65 -5.67
N PRO A 15 -14.73 13.14 -4.82
CA PRO A 15 -14.40 13.38 -3.42
C PRO A 15 -13.97 12.07 -2.77
N ASP A 16 -13.00 12.15 -1.87
CA ASP A 16 -12.53 10.98 -1.12
C ASP A 16 -13.69 10.26 -0.45
N THR A 17 -13.68 8.93 -0.52
CA THR A 17 -14.58 8.09 0.26
C THR A 17 -14.27 8.22 1.77
N PRO A 18 -15.23 7.91 2.66
CA PRO A 18 -14.96 7.85 4.11
C PRO A 18 -13.73 6.99 4.47
N GLN A 19 -13.52 5.89 3.75
CA GLN A 19 -12.41 4.97 3.95
C GLN A 19 -11.06 5.62 3.55
N GLU A 20 -11.02 6.35 2.44
CA GLU A 20 -9.82 7.08 2.00
C GLU A 20 -9.45 8.18 2.98
N ARG A 21 -10.43 8.94 3.47
CA ARG A 21 -10.21 9.95 4.52
C ARG A 21 -9.67 9.33 5.80
N GLY A 22 -10.22 8.18 6.22
CA GLY A 22 -9.71 7.43 7.38
C GLY A 22 -8.25 7.01 7.21
N ARG A 23 -7.89 6.49 6.03
CA ARG A 23 -6.50 6.09 5.72
C ARG A 23 -5.55 7.28 5.67
N ALA A 24 -5.98 8.41 5.09
CA ALA A 24 -5.18 9.63 5.07
C ALA A 24 -4.86 10.12 6.48
N ARG A 25 -5.85 10.08 7.39
CA ARG A 25 -5.66 10.41 8.81
C ARG A 25 -4.64 9.50 9.49
N ILE A 26 -4.78 8.17 9.34
CA ILE A 26 -3.85 7.19 9.94
C ILE A 26 -2.42 7.40 9.43
N LYS A 27 -2.26 7.68 8.13
CA LYS A 27 -0.94 7.96 7.54
C LYS A 27 -0.32 9.25 8.07
N ALA A 28 -1.13 10.28 8.30
CA ALA A 28 -0.68 11.56 8.84
C ALA A 28 -0.38 11.54 10.35
N MET A 29 -0.78 10.49 11.09
CA MET A 29 -0.47 10.38 12.50
C MET A 29 1.05 10.40 12.74
N PRO A 30 1.54 11.13 13.75
CA PRO A 30 2.97 11.23 14.02
C PRO A 30 3.58 9.84 14.25
N LYS A 31 4.80 9.68 13.73
CA LYS A 31 5.65 8.51 13.95
C LYS A 31 7.12 8.95 13.90
N PRO A 32 8.02 8.23 14.59
CA PRO A 32 9.44 8.32 14.32
C PRO A 32 9.74 8.06 12.83
N ALA A 33 10.76 8.72 12.30
CA ALA A 33 11.12 8.62 10.89
C ALA A 33 11.49 7.18 10.50
N GLU A 34 12.10 6.46 11.43
CA GLU A 34 12.65 5.11 11.29
C GLU A 34 11.59 4.02 11.30
N ILE A 35 10.36 4.32 11.77
CA ILE A 35 9.27 3.34 11.76
C ILE A 35 8.70 3.23 10.34
N ALA A 36 8.86 2.07 9.72
CA ALA A 36 8.26 1.77 8.44
C ALA A 36 6.73 1.82 8.50
N GLN A 37 6.10 2.33 7.43
CA GLN A 37 4.66 2.49 7.34
C GLN A 37 4.16 2.04 5.97
N CYS A 38 3.10 1.24 5.96
CA CYS A 38 2.49 0.74 4.75
C CYS A 38 1.86 1.90 3.93
N PRO A 39 2.26 2.10 2.65
CA PRO A 39 1.69 3.16 1.82
C PRO A 39 0.25 2.87 1.40
N ARG A 40 -0.23 1.63 1.54
CA ARG A 40 -1.60 1.24 1.21
C ARG A 40 -2.57 1.58 2.35
N CYS A 41 -2.31 1.07 3.55
CA CYS A 41 -3.27 1.13 4.67
C CYS A 41 -2.82 2.00 5.87
N GLY A 42 -1.56 2.45 5.91
CA GLY A 42 -1.02 3.23 7.03
C GLY A 42 -0.57 2.40 8.25
N GLY A 43 -0.73 1.07 8.21
CA GLY A 43 -0.25 0.15 9.24
C GLY A 43 1.27 0.15 9.39
N ARG A 44 1.75 -0.20 10.59
CA ARG A 44 3.16 -0.16 10.99
C ARG A 44 3.72 -1.52 11.42
N GLU A 45 2.93 -2.56 11.25
CA GLU A 45 3.29 -3.94 11.55
C GLU A 45 3.67 -4.66 10.25
N LEU A 46 4.88 -5.22 10.23
CA LEU A 46 5.47 -5.87 9.06
C LEU A 46 5.91 -7.30 9.40
N ILE A 47 5.87 -8.18 8.40
CA ILE A 47 6.44 -9.53 8.44
C ILE A 47 7.56 -9.64 7.40
N GLU A 48 8.72 -10.18 7.78
CA GLU A 48 9.78 -10.53 6.82
C GLU A 48 9.36 -11.82 6.11
N ALA A 49 9.15 -11.74 4.80
CA ALA A 49 8.91 -12.88 3.93
C ALA A 49 10.09 -13.09 2.98
N ARG A 50 10.40 -14.34 2.69
CA ARG A 50 11.37 -14.71 1.65
C ARG A 50 10.63 -15.35 0.48
N THR A 51 10.81 -14.81 -0.71
CA THR A 51 10.17 -15.31 -1.94
C THR A 51 11.18 -16.14 -2.74
N GLY A 52 10.76 -17.29 -3.26
CA GLY A 52 11.66 -18.21 -3.99
C GLY A 52 12.61 -19.00 -3.08
N VAL A 53 12.15 -19.35 -1.87
CA VAL A 53 12.92 -20.18 -0.93
C VAL A 53 13.00 -21.61 -1.46
N THR A 54 14.19 -22.20 -1.38
CA THR A 54 14.37 -23.64 -1.57
C THR A 54 14.38 -24.34 -0.22
N ILE A 55 13.72 -25.51 -0.14
CA ILE A 55 13.76 -26.34 1.07
C ILE A 55 14.52 -27.61 0.70
N SER A 56 15.68 -27.81 1.34
CA SER A 56 16.52 -28.99 1.15
C SER A 56 16.89 -29.58 2.50
N ARG A 57 16.75 -30.90 2.66
CA ARG A 57 17.00 -31.59 3.95
C ARG A 57 16.27 -30.93 5.13
N GLY A 58 15.04 -30.45 4.90
CA GLY A 58 14.22 -29.76 5.91
C GLY A 58 14.68 -28.34 6.28
N ARG A 59 15.72 -27.80 5.64
CA ARG A 59 16.21 -26.44 5.89
C ARG A 59 15.81 -25.52 4.73
N ALA A 60 15.22 -24.39 5.07
CA ALA A 60 14.94 -23.31 4.14
C ALA A 60 16.22 -22.51 3.84
N SER A 61 16.55 -22.30 2.57
CA SER A 61 17.67 -21.48 2.12
C SER A 61 17.32 -20.63 0.89
N GLY A 62 18.15 -19.63 0.62
CA GLY A 62 17.96 -18.70 -0.50
C GLY A 62 16.72 -17.80 -0.38
N GLY A 63 16.27 -17.31 -1.54
CA GLY A 63 15.12 -16.43 -1.70
C GLY A 63 15.42 -14.93 -1.51
N THR A 64 14.51 -14.10 -2.00
CA THR A 64 14.57 -12.64 -1.88
C THR A 64 13.77 -12.18 -0.68
N LYS A 65 14.40 -11.45 0.24
CA LYS A 65 13.75 -10.85 1.41
C LYS A 65 12.84 -9.70 0.99
N CYS A 66 11.67 -9.61 1.59
CA CYS A 66 10.75 -8.51 1.46
C CYS A 66 9.98 -8.30 2.77
N PHE A 67 9.65 -7.06 3.09
CA PHE A 67 8.77 -6.76 4.20
C PHE A 67 7.34 -6.63 3.69
N LEU A 68 6.41 -7.39 4.26
CA LEU A 68 4.99 -7.34 3.91
C LEU A 68 4.21 -6.67 5.03
N CYS A 69 3.19 -5.89 4.69
CA CYS A 69 2.29 -5.33 5.70
C CYS A 69 1.34 -6.40 6.25
N VAL A 70 1.37 -6.63 7.57
CA VAL A 70 0.55 -7.66 8.24
C VAL A 70 -0.94 -7.40 8.07
N LEU A 71 -1.38 -6.15 8.22
CA LEU A 71 -2.80 -5.78 8.09
C LEU A 71 -3.34 -5.97 6.67
N CYS A 72 -2.52 -5.71 5.65
CA CYS A 72 -2.90 -5.98 4.26
C CYS A 72 -2.93 -7.49 4.00
N LEU A 73 -1.93 -8.22 4.50
CA LEU A 73 -1.85 -9.67 4.32
C LEU A 73 -3.05 -10.38 4.95
N ALA A 74 -3.48 -9.97 6.15
CA ALA A 74 -4.68 -10.50 6.82
C ALA A 74 -5.98 -10.27 6.03
N ARG A 75 -6.00 -9.31 5.09
CA ARG A 75 -7.10 -9.07 4.15
C ARG A 75 -6.93 -9.77 2.79
N GLY A 76 -5.88 -10.59 2.63
CA GLY A 76 -5.54 -11.24 1.36
C GLY A 76 -4.77 -10.35 0.39
N GLU A 77 -4.31 -9.17 0.80
CA GLU A 77 -3.52 -8.25 -0.04
C GLU A 77 -2.01 -8.46 0.18
N ARG A 78 -1.25 -8.78 -0.87
CA ARG A 78 0.22 -8.85 -0.82
C ARG A 78 0.84 -7.47 -1.06
N VAL A 79 0.99 -6.67 0.00
CA VAL A 79 1.62 -5.34 -0.07
C VAL A 79 3.03 -5.37 0.47
N ILE A 80 4.01 -5.11 -0.41
CA ILE A 80 5.42 -4.93 -0.05
C ILE A 80 5.62 -3.51 0.48
N VAL A 81 6.34 -3.39 1.59
CA VAL A 81 6.76 -2.11 2.17
C VAL A 81 8.25 -1.95 1.90
N SER A 82 8.57 -1.00 1.03
CA SER A 82 9.91 -0.57 0.63
C SER A 82 10.16 0.84 1.10
#